data_AF-A0A2W6D3S7-F1
#
_entry.id   AF-A0A2W6D3S7-F1
#
_cell.length_a   1.000
_cell.length_b   1.000
_cell.length_c   1.000
_cell.angle_alpha   90.00
_cell.angle_beta   90.00
_cell.angle_gamma   90.00
#
_symmetry.space_group_name_H-M   'P 1'
#
loop_
_entity.id
_entity.type
_entity.pdbx_description
1 polymer ?
#
loop_
_entity_poly.entity_id
_entity_poly.type
_entity_poly.pdbx_seq_one_letter_code
_entity_poly.pdbx_strand_id
1 'polypeptide(L)'
;MSAGRPIAEQSSAELFGTWEQWSLTSTLTDATVGRQATGHPEHAAVLASWLDREPRIDPLDALAANHRLARLLTGWQWLAIHAARTHGAGWEQIGEKLDTGGEQARAGYQASIDDAERYTPDFFTAAHAAAYRAVLDDTTPSAGPGPTTANGWCRR
;
A
#
# COMPACT_ATOMS: atom_id res chain seq x y z
N MET A 1 -32.23 -1.77 0.08
CA MET A 1 -30.78 -1.46 0.08
C MET A 1 -30.26 -1.83 1.44
N SER A 2 -29.51 -2.92 1.56
CA SER A 2 -28.82 -3.22 2.82
C SER A 2 -27.73 -2.17 2.98
N ALA A 3 -27.81 -1.33 4.02
CA ALA A 3 -26.69 -0.45 4.35
C ALA A 3 -25.49 -1.37 4.60
N GLY A 4 -24.51 -1.35 3.70
CA GLY A 4 -23.27 -2.08 3.86
C GLY A 4 -22.60 -1.69 5.18
N ARG A 5 -21.69 -2.54 5.69
CA ARG A 5 -20.96 -2.20 6.91
C ARG A 5 -20.32 -0.82 6.77
N PRO A 6 -20.32 0.01 7.83
CA PRO A 6 -19.60 1.29 7.83
C PRO A 6 -18.17 1.10 7.32
N ILE A 7 -17.64 2.07 6.55
CA ILE A 7 -16.27 2.02 6.00
C ILE A 7 -15.21 1.77 7.09
N ALA A 8 -15.45 2.27 8.30
CA ALA A 8 -14.57 2.06 9.46
C ALA A 8 -14.42 0.57 9.85
N GLU A 9 -15.45 -0.23 9.58
CA GLU A 9 -15.54 -1.64 9.93
C GLU A 9 -15.21 -2.56 8.75
N GLN A 10 -15.08 -2.03 7.53
CA GLN A 10 -14.72 -2.81 6.35
C GLN A 10 -13.28 -3.32 6.42
N SER A 11 -13.07 -4.56 5.98
CA SER A 11 -11.74 -5.16 5.85
C SER A 11 -10.97 -4.52 4.71
N SER A 12 -9.64 -4.63 4.73
CA SER A 12 -8.79 -4.12 3.64
C SER A 12 -9.15 -4.72 2.28
N ALA A 13 -9.62 -5.97 2.23
CA ALA A 13 -10.07 -6.61 1.01
C ALA A 13 -11.37 -6.00 0.47
N GLU A 14 -12.34 -5.69 1.33
CA GLU A 14 -13.59 -5.01 0.95
C GLU A 14 -13.32 -3.58 0.45
N LEU A 15 -12.44 -2.84 1.14
CA LEU A 15 -12.03 -1.50 0.75
C LEU A 15 -11.32 -1.50 -0.61
N PHE A 16 -10.41 -2.46 -0.81
CA PHE A 16 -9.73 -2.63 -2.10
C PHE A 16 -10.70 -3.00 -3.21
N GLY A 17 -11.62 -3.94 -2.98
CA GLY A 17 -12.63 -4.32 -3.97
C GLY A 17 -13.55 -3.16 -4.36
N THR A 18 -13.93 -2.30 -3.42
CA THR A 18 -14.74 -1.10 -3.70
C THR A 18 -13.98 -0.12 -4.61
N TRP A 19 -12.71 0.14 -4.29
CA TRP A 19 -11.84 1.00 -5.09
C TRP A 19 -11.56 0.42 -6.49
N GLU A 20 -11.24 -0.87 -6.56
CA GLU A 20 -10.92 -1.59 -7.80
C GLU A 20 -12.13 -1.61 -8.75
N GLN A 21 -13.32 -1.92 -8.23
CA GLN A 21 -14.55 -1.94 -9.02
C GLN A 21 -14.88 -0.56 -9.62
N TRP A 22 -14.74 0.50 -8.82
CA TRP A 22 -14.92 1.87 -9.31
C TRP A 22 -13.86 2.23 -10.36
N SER A 23 -12.59 1.91 -10.12
CA SER A 23 -11.49 2.21 -11.05
C SER A 23 -11.67 1.51 -12.39
N LEU A 24 -12.09 0.24 -12.38
CA LEU A 24 -12.41 -0.53 -13.58
C LEU A 24 -13.55 0.12 -14.37
N THR A 25 -14.69 0.40 -13.71
CA THR A 25 -15.86 0.98 -14.38
C THR A 25 -15.61 2.40 -14.89
N SER A 26 -14.84 3.22 -14.16
CA SER A 26 -14.39 4.54 -14.65
C SER A 26 -13.51 4.40 -15.90
N THR A 27 -12.53 3.50 -15.88
CA THR A 27 -11.62 3.27 -17.02
C THR A 27 -12.38 2.78 -18.26
N LEU A 28 -13.31 1.84 -18.09
CA LEU A 28 -14.14 1.34 -19.19
C LEU A 28 -15.05 2.44 -19.75
N THR A 29 -15.57 3.33 -18.90
CA THR A 29 -16.40 4.47 -19.33
C THR A 29 -15.59 5.42 -20.20
N ASP A 30 -14.40 5.82 -19.76
CA ASP A 30 -13.51 6.70 -20.52
C ASP A 30 -13.09 6.05 -21.84
N ALA A 31 -12.77 4.75 -21.82
CA ALA A 31 -12.44 4.00 -23.03
C ALA A 31 -13.61 3.93 -24.02
N THR A 32 -14.84 3.76 -23.53
CA THR A 32 -16.06 3.75 -24.37
C THR A 32 -16.24 5.09 -25.07
N VAL A 33 -16.15 6.19 -24.33
CA VAL A 33 -16.24 7.56 -24.88
C VAL A 33 -15.13 7.82 -25.90
N GLY A 34 -13.89 7.44 -25.58
CA GLY A 34 -12.75 7.59 -26.49
C GLY A 34 -12.91 6.81 -27.80
N ARG A 35 -13.47 5.59 -27.76
CA ARG A 35 -13.72 4.77 -28.97
C ARG A 35 -14.84 5.34 -29.84
N GLN A 36 -15.89 5.89 -29.23
CA GLN A 36 -16.93 6.61 -29.97
C GLN A 36 -16.36 7.83 -30.69
N ALA A 37 -15.55 8.63 -30.00
CA ALA A 37 -14.94 9.84 -30.56
C ALA A 37 -13.94 9.56 -31.70
N THR A 38 -13.29 8.39 -31.69
CA THR A 38 -12.28 7.99 -32.69
C THR A 38 -12.85 7.19 -33.86
N GLY A 39 -14.17 7.06 -33.97
CA GLY A 39 -14.82 6.39 -35.10
C GLY A 39 -14.78 4.86 -35.04
N HIS A 40 -14.70 4.29 -33.84
CA HIS A 40 -14.77 2.84 -33.57
C HIS A 40 -16.01 2.48 -32.73
N PRO A 41 -17.24 2.76 -33.22
CA PRO A 41 -18.46 2.56 -32.45
C PRO A 41 -18.73 1.09 -32.11
N GLU A 42 -18.26 0.14 -32.92
CA GLU A 42 -18.34 -1.29 -32.66
C GLU A 42 -17.54 -1.71 -31.42
N HIS A 43 -16.33 -1.17 -31.25
CA HIS A 43 -15.52 -1.41 -30.06
C HIS A 43 -16.14 -0.74 -28.83
N ALA A 44 -16.70 0.46 -28.98
CA ALA A 44 -17.42 1.12 -27.92
C ALA A 44 -18.65 0.32 -27.45
N ALA A 45 -19.39 -0.29 -28.38
CA ALA A 45 -20.54 -1.14 -28.05
C ALA A 45 -20.13 -2.38 -27.23
N VAL A 46 -19.00 -3.01 -27.56
CA VAL A 46 -18.46 -4.13 -26.77
C VAL A 46 -18.14 -3.70 -25.34
N LEU A 47 -17.42 -2.58 -25.17
CA LEU A 47 -17.06 -2.05 -23.85
C LEU A 47 -18.29 -1.66 -23.03
N ALA A 48 -19.28 -1.00 -23.65
CA ALA A 48 -20.55 -0.67 -23.02
C ALA A 48 -21.29 -1.92 -22.54
N SER A 49 -21.28 -3.00 -23.34
CA SER A 49 -21.91 -4.27 -22.94
C SER A 49 -21.23 -4.94 -21.75
N TRP A 50 -19.96 -4.66 -21.49
CA TRP A 50 -19.24 -5.13 -20.30
C TRP A 50 -19.60 -4.26 -19.11
N LEU A 51 -19.57 -2.93 -19.26
CA LEU A 51 -20.00 -1.96 -18.25
C LEU A 51 -21.40 -2.26 -17.69
N ASP A 52 -22.34 -2.69 -18.54
CA ASP A 52 -23.71 -3.02 -18.12
C ASP A 52 -23.81 -4.22 -17.17
N ARG A 53 -22.77 -5.07 -17.10
CA ARG A 53 -22.70 -6.23 -16.20
C ARG A 53 -22.00 -5.93 -14.89
N GLU A 54 -21.32 -4.79 -14.82
CA GLU A 54 -20.51 -4.40 -13.67
C GLU A 54 -21.34 -3.63 -12.64
N PRO A 55 -21.19 -3.94 -11.34
CA PRO A 55 -21.74 -3.10 -10.29
C PRO A 55 -21.24 -1.66 -10.40
N ARG A 56 -22.16 -0.70 -10.29
CA ARG A 56 -21.82 0.73 -10.21
C ARG A 56 -21.54 1.10 -8.76
N ILE A 57 -20.35 1.66 -8.54
CA ILE A 57 -19.93 2.19 -7.24
C ILE A 57 -20.01 3.71 -7.30
N ASP A 58 -20.53 4.33 -6.24
CA ASP A 58 -20.54 5.79 -6.13
C ASP A 58 -19.09 6.30 -5.98
N PRO A 59 -18.70 7.38 -6.70
CA PRO A 59 -17.35 7.92 -6.60
C PRO A 59 -16.94 8.35 -5.19
N LEU A 60 -17.87 8.80 -4.35
CA LEU A 60 -17.56 9.17 -2.96
C LEU A 60 -17.30 7.94 -2.09
N ASP A 61 -18.02 6.84 -2.31
CA ASP A 61 -17.76 5.57 -1.64
C ASP A 61 -16.37 5.02 -2.03
N ALA A 62 -16.02 5.10 -3.32
CA ALA A 62 -14.70 4.71 -3.81
C ALA A 62 -13.58 5.57 -3.20
N LEU A 63 -13.78 6.89 -3.12
CA LEU A 63 -12.82 7.81 -2.50
C LEU A 63 -12.64 7.52 -1.01
N ALA A 64 -13.73 7.29 -0.28
CA ALA A 64 -13.68 6.98 1.13
C ALA A 64 -13.00 5.62 1.40
N ALA A 65 -13.26 4.62 0.54
CA ALA A 65 -12.59 3.33 0.59
C ALA A 65 -11.08 3.45 0.32
N ASN A 66 -10.69 4.20 -0.72
CA ASN A 66 -9.29 4.47 -1.06
C ASN A 66 -8.57 5.19 0.09
N HIS A 67 -9.17 6.25 0.64
CA HIS A 67 -8.59 7.00 1.74
C HIS A 67 -8.37 6.11 2.98
N ARG A 68 -9.36 5.28 3.34
CA ARG A 68 -9.25 4.36 4.47
C ARG A 68 -8.16 3.30 4.23
N LEU A 69 -8.13 2.71 3.03
CA LEU A 69 -7.12 1.72 2.67
C LEU A 69 -5.71 2.31 2.73
N ALA A 70 -5.50 3.50 2.14
CA ALA A 70 -4.23 4.20 2.19
C ALA A 70 -3.78 4.45 3.64
N ARG A 71 -4.68 4.92 4.51
CA ARG A 71 -4.39 5.11 5.93
C ARG A 71 -3.98 3.82 6.64
N LEU A 72 -4.62 2.69 6.33
CA LEU A 72 -4.27 1.39 6.92
C LEU A 72 -2.89 0.93 6.45
N LEU A 73 -2.62 1.02 5.14
CA LEU A 73 -1.33 0.61 4.56
C LEU A 73 -0.18 1.47 5.08
N THR A 74 -0.34 2.80 5.09
CA THR A 74 0.65 3.72 5.69
C THR A 74 0.80 3.47 7.19
N GLY A 75 -0.29 3.23 7.90
CA GLY A 75 -0.28 2.93 9.34
C GLY A 75 0.46 1.64 9.70
N TRP A 76 0.62 0.70 8.77
CA TRP A 76 1.41 -0.53 8.97
C TRP A 76 2.79 -0.50 8.33
N GLN A 77 3.09 0.50 7.51
CA GLN A 77 4.35 0.61 6.77
C GLN A 77 5.57 0.57 7.71
N TRP A 78 5.49 1.20 8.88
CA TRP A 78 6.57 1.21 9.87
C TRP A 78 6.90 -0.19 10.42
N LEU A 79 5.94 -1.13 10.46
CA LEU A 79 6.21 -2.54 10.82
C LEU A 79 7.08 -3.24 9.76
N ALA A 80 6.83 -2.95 8.48
CA ALA A 80 7.66 -3.46 7.39
C ALA A 80 9.07 -2.85 7.42
N ILE A 81 9.19 -1.55 7.76
CA ILE A 81 10.48 -0.89 7.99
C ILE A 81 11.24 -1.57 9.13
N HIS A 82 10.60 -1.82 10.27
CA HIS A 82 11.21 -2.53 11.39
C HIS A 82 11.70 -3.93 11.01
N ALA A 83 10.89 -4.68 10.25
CA ALA A 83 11.29 -5.99 9.74
C ALA A 83 12.51 -5.87 8.82
N ALA A 84 12.52 -4.92 7.87
CA ALA A 84 13.66 -4.68 7.00
C ALA A 84 14.94 -4.35 7.79
N ARG A 85 14.84 -3.50 8.81
CA ARG A 85 15.95 -3.17 9.71
C ARG A 85 16.45 -4.38 10.49
N THR A 86 15.55 -5.19 11.02
CA THR A 86 15.89 -6.44 11.74
C THR A 86 16.62 -7.44 10.84
N HIS A 87 16.32 -7.41 9.53
CA HIS A 87 16.99 -8.22 8.50
C HIS A 87 18.26 -7.55 7.92
N GLY A 88 18.71 -6.43 8.49
CA GLY A 88 19.99 -5.80 8.16
C GLY A 88 19.94 -4.74 7.05
N ALA A 89 18.76 -4.31 6.59
CA ALA A 89 18.65 -3.22 5.63
C ALA A 89 19.12 -1.89 6.25
N GLY A 90 19.92 -1.12 5.52
CA GLY A 90 20.33 0.23 5.88
C GLY A 90 19.21 1.26 5.64
N TRP A 91 19.28 2.42 6.31
CA TRP A 91 18.30 3.49 6.12
C TRP A 91 18.25 4.02 4.68
N GLU A 92 19.38 4.09 3.97
CA GLU A 92 19.40 4.47 2.55
C GLU A 92 18.63 3.49 1.66
N GLN A 93 18.78 2.18 1.90
CA GLN A 93 18.04 1.16 1.14
C GLN A 93 16.53 1.26 1.39
N ILE A 94 16.14 1.58 2.63
CA ILE A 94 14.75 1.79 3.00
C ILE A 94 14.22 3.07 2.35
N GLY A 95 15.00 4.16 2.40
CA GLY A 95 14.67 5.42 1.74
C GLY A 95 14.41 5.24 0.24
N GLU A 96 15.28 4.51 -0.45
CA GLU A 96 15.10 4.16 -1.87
C GLU A 96 13.76 3.46 -2.14
N LYS A 97 13.33 2.51 -1.30
CA LYS A 97 12.04 1.82 -1.48
C LYS A 97 10.82 2.65 -1.14
N LEU A 98 11.02 3.77 -0.45
CA LEU A 98 9.99 4.71 -0.06
C LEU A 98 10.02 5.98 -0.92
N ASP A 99 10.83 6.02 -1.97
CA ASP A 99 11.07 7.20 -2.82
C ASP A 99 11.44 8.46 -2.00
N THR A 100 12.32 8.26 -1.01
CA THR A 100 12.79 9.30 -0.07
C THR A 100 14.28 9.10 0.26
N GLY A 101 14.85 9.93 1.13
CA GLY A 101 16.22 9.76 1.64
C GLY A 101 16.28 8.92 2.91
N GLY A 102 17.44 8.31 3.21
CA GLY A 102 17.61 7.50 4.41
C GLY A 102 17.30 8.23 5.72
N GLU A 103 17.73 9.49 5.84
CA GLU A 103 17.41 10.33 7.00
C GLU A 103 15.90 10.56 7.16
N GLN A 104 15.19 10.83 6.07
CA GLN A 104 13.75 11.05 6.08
C GLN A 104 12.99 9.76 6.42
N ALA A 105 13.43 8.61 5.91
CA ALA A 105 12.88 7.30 6.28
C ALA A 105 13.07 7.00 7.77
N ARG A 106 14.27 7.25 8.32
CA ARG A 106 14.56 7.07 9.75
C ARG A 106 13.68 7.98 10.62
N ALA A 107 13.56 9.27 10.25
CA ALA A 107 12.74 10.22 10.97
C ALA A 107 11.25 9.84 10.96
N GLY A 108 10.73 9.40 9.81
CA GLY A 108 9.34 8.94 9.69
C GLY A 108 9.06 7.69 10.52
N TYR A 109 10.01 6.75 10.55
CA TYR A 109 9.91 5.56 11.40
C TYR A 109 9.93 5.92 12.89
N GLN A 110 10.82 6.79 13.33
CA GLN A 110 10.86 7.31 14.71
C GLN A 110 9.52 7.96 15.09
N ALA A 111 8.99 8.84 14.24
CA ALA A 111 7.70 9.50 14.48
C ALA A 111 6.55 8.49 14.64
N SER A 112 6.57 7.38 13.87
CA SER A 112 5.56 6.32 13.98
C SER A 112 5.60 5.62 15.34
N ILE A 113 6.79 5.40 15.91
CA ILE A 113 6.95 4.84 17.27
C ILE A 113 6.39 5.82 18.30
N ASP A 114 6.72 7.10 18.18
CA ASP A 114 6.29 8.14 19.12
C ASP A 114 4.76 8.31 19.10
N ASP A 115 4.14 8.24 17.92
CA ASP A 115 2.69 8.25 17.76
C ASP A 115 2.03 7.00 18.36
N ALA A 116 2.60 5.81 18.15
CA ALA A 116 2.09 4.58 18.74
C ALA A 116 2.12 4.64 20.28
N GLU A 117 3.21 5.14 20.87
CA GLU A 117 3.35 5.34 22.31
C GLU A 117 2.36 6.37 22.85
N ARG A 118 2.13 7.47 22.13
CA ARG A 118 1.20 8.53 22.54
C ARG A 118 -0.27 8.10 22.46
N TYR A 119 -0.66 7.43 21.39
CA TYR A 119 -2.08 7.23 21.05
C TYR A 119 -2.59 5.82 21.32
N THR A 120 -1.70 4.84 21.54
CA THR A 120 -2.11 3.44 21.82
C THR A 120 -1.45 2.85 23.06
N PRO A 121 -1.37 3.57 24.21
CA PRO A 121 -0.60 3.10 25.36
C PRO A 121 -1.08 1.76 25.95
N ASP A 122 -2.35 1.41 25.76
CA ASP A 122 -2.93 0.14 26.21
C ASP A 122 -2.42 -1.07 25.42
N PHE A 123 -1.91 -0.85 24.21
CA PHE A 123 -1.40 -1.91 23.30
C PHE A 123 0.10 -1.76 23.01
N PHE A 124 0.60 -0.53 22.99
CA PHE A 124 1.98 -0.18 22.71
C PHE A 124 2.71 0.17 24.00
N THR A 125 3.18 -0.87 24.69
CA THR A 125 3.89 -0.74 25.97
C THR A 125 5.28 -0.11 25.81
N ALA A 126 5.86 0.38 26.91
CA ALA A 126 7.24 0.84 26.93
C ALA A 126 8.25 -0.23 26.45
N ALA A 127 7.96 -1.52 26.69
CA ALA A 127 8.78 -2.61 26.18
C ALA A 127 8.70 -2.74 24.65
N HIS A 128 7.51 -2.55 24.06
CA HIS A 128 7.36 -2.46 22.61
C HIS A 128 8.16 -1.28 22.06
N ALA A 129 7.98 -0.09 22.63
CA ALA A 129 8.70 1.10 22.20
C ALA A 129 10.22 0.91 22.23
N ALA A 130 10.76 0.30 23.29
CA ALA A 130 12.19 -0.02 23.39
C ALA A 130 12.66 -0.98 22.28
N ALA A 131 11.90 -2.04 21.99
CA ALA A 131 12.24 -3.00 20.93
C ALA A 131 12.28 -2.31 19.54
N TYR A 132 11.28 -1.49 19.22
CA TYR A 132 11.24 -0.77 17.95
C TYR A 132 12.32 0.32 17.83
N ARG A 133 12.72 0.95 18.94
CA ARG A 133 13.81 1.94 18.96
C ARG A 133 15.20 1.29 18.81
N ALA A 134 15.36 0.04 19.18
CA ALA A 134 16.64 -0.66 19.11
C ALA A 134 17.24 -0.72 17.68
N VAL A 135 16.41 -0.58 16.65
CA VAL A 135 16.84 -0.64 15.25
C VAL A 135 17.11 0.75 14.62
N LEU A 136 16.98 1.85 15.38
CA LEU A 136 17.18 3.21 14.88
C LEU A 136 18.62 3.53 14.51
N ASP A 137 19.56 2.89 15.20
CA ASP A 137 20.97 3.15 15.03
C ASP A 137 21.58 2.19 14.00
N ASP A 138 22.47 2.72 13.14
CA ASP A 138 23.21 1.93 12.14
C ASP A 138 24.38 1.15 12.73
N THR A 139 24.42 1.00 14.05
CA THR A 139 25.42 0.17 14.75
C THR A 139 25.17 -1.33 14.57
N THR A 140 24.03 -1.72 13.99
CA THR A 140 23.82 -3.10 13.53
C THR A 140 24.74 -3.33 12.32
N PRO A 141 25.71 -4.27 12.37
CA PRO A 141 26.60 -4.52 11.24
C PRO A 141 25.75 -4.76 10.00
N SER A 142 25.89 -3.89 9.01
CA SER A 142 25.38 -4.15 7.67
C SER A 142 25.89 -5.53 7.29
N ALA A 143 24.99 -6.50 7.18
CA ALA A 143 25.26 -7.65 6.35
C ALA A 143 25.39 -7.05 4.95
N GLY A 144 26.62 -6.70 4.57
CA GLY A 144 26.95 -6.31 3.21
C GLY A 144 26.37 -7.36 2.26
N PRO A 145 26.14 -7.00 0.98
CA PRO A 145 25.51 -7.90 0.01
C PRO A 145 26.16 -9.27 0.13
N GLY A 146 25.39 -10.25 0.63
CA GLY A 146 25.87 -11.61 0.82
C GLY A 146 26.48 -12.08 -0.49
N PRO A 147 27.54 -12.91 -0.45
CA PRO A 147 28.23 -13.33 -1.66
C PRO A 147 27.19 -13.83 -2.66
N THR A 148 27.15 -13.19 -3.83
CA THR A 148 26.39 -13.67 -4.98
C THR A 148 26.87 -15.08 -5.26
N THR A 149 26.20 -16.07 -4.67
CA THR A 149 26.29 -17.44 -5.15
C THR A 149 25.63 -17.39 -6.51
N ALA A 150 26.46 -17.18 -7.52
CA ALA A 150 26.15 -17.47 -8.90
C ALA A 150 25.74 -18.94 -8.94
N ASN A 151 24.44 -19.19 -8.81
CA ASN A 151 23.85 -20.49 -9.04
C ASN A 151 24.08 -20.81 -10.51
N GLY A 152 25.13 -21.59 -10.75
CA GLY A 152 25.42 -22.24 -12.01
C GLY A 152 24.31 -23.24 -12.33
N TRP A 153 23.25 -22.73 -12.96
CA TRP A 153 22.24 -23.53 -13.64
C TRP A 153 22.08 -22.99 -15.06
N CYS A 154 23.05 -23.32 -15.90
CA CYS A 154 22.95 -23.27 -17.35
C CYS A 154 24.09 -24.09 -17.98
N ARG A 155 23.78 -25.34 -18.34
CA ARG A 155 24.34 -26.19 -19.43
C ARG A 155 23.94 -27.64 -19.10
N ARG A 156 23.43 -28.46 -20.00
CA ARG A 156 22.83 -28.34 -21.33
C ARG A 156 22.15 -29.69 -21.55
#